data_AF-A0A6P0MML8-F1
#
_entry.id   AF-A0A6P0MML8-F1
#
_cell.length_a   1.000
_cell.length_b   1.000
_cell.length_c   1.000
_cell.angle_alpha   90.00
_cell.angle_beta   90.00
_cell.angle_gamma   90.00
#
_symmetry.space_group_name_H-M   'P 1'
#
loop_
_entity.id
_entity.type
_entity.pdbx_description
1 polymer ?
#
loop_
_entity_poly.entity_id
_entity_poly.type
_entity_poly.pdbx_seq_one_letter_code
_entity_poly.pdbx_strand_id
1 'polypeptide(L)' 'MYCIASTLIQQTLITAPEGGLVRDSIALAEQVRVLFKERLLQQRGRLSEATLRKLDRALAIALDLERYVL' A
#
# COMPACT_ATOMS: atom_id res chain seq x y z
N MET A 1 -4.05 17.14 -7.81
CA MET A 1 -2.70 17.21 -7.23
C MET A 1 -2.83 16.85 -5.75
N TYR A 2 -2.81 15.56 -5.42
CA TYR A 2 -2.88 15.13 -4.02
C TYR A 2 -1.52 15.40 -3.40
N CYS A 3 -1.48 16.31 -2.43
CA CYS A 3 -0.28 16.62 -1.67
C CYS A 3 0.12 15.36 -0.89
N ILE A 4 1.35 14.88 -1.10
CA ILE A 4 1.95 13.73 -0.40
C ILE A 4 1.96 13.90 1.14
N ALA A 5 1.69 15.11 1.62
CA ALA A 5 1.60 15.47 3.05
C ALA A 5 0.32 15.02 3.76
N SER A 6 -0.70 14.51 3.06
CA SER A 6 -1.98 14.08 3.66
C SER A 6 -2.28 12.61 3.36
N THR A 7 -1.32 11.74 3.62
CA THR A 7 -1.54 10.28 3.51
C THR A 7 -2.45 9.84 4.65
N LEU A 8 -3.61 9.24 4.32
CA LEU A 8 -4.53 8.71 5.33
C LEU A 8 -3.89 7.54 6.09
N ILE A 9 -4.40 7.24 7.28
CA ILE A 9 -3.91 6.12 8.11
C ILE A 9 -4.02 4.74 7.43
N GLN A 10 -4.91 4.62 6.43
CA GLN A 10 -5.11 3.43 5.59
C GLN A 10 -4.25 3.46 4.31
N GLN A 11 -3.32 4.39 4.19
CA GLN A 11 -2.52 4.59 2.99
C GLN A 11 -1.03 4.50 3.31
N THR A 12 -0.25 3.96 2.37
CA THR A 12 1.21 3.83 2.52
C THR A 12 1.91 4.47 1.33
N LEU A 13 2.75 5.47 1.61
CA LEU A 13 3.65 6.07 0.62
C LEU A 13 4.74 5.07 0.22
N ILE A 14 4.92 4.90 -1.09
CA ILE A 14 6.00 4.13 -1.70
C ILE A 14 6.80 5.10 -2.57
N THR A 15 8.04 5.36 -2.17
CA THR A 15 8.95 6.29 -2.86
C THR A 15 9.64 5.55 -4.00
N ALA A 16 9.67 6.15 -5.19
CA ALA A 16 10.42 5.58 -6.31
C ALA A 16 11.93 5.57 -5.99
N PRO A 17 12.68 4.53 -6.38
CA PRO A 17 12.31 3.46 -7.31
C PRO A 17 11.81 2.16 -6.65
N GLU A 18 11.39 2.20 -5.37
CA GLU A 18 10.97 0.99 -4.63
C GLU A 18 9.86 0.23 -5.38
N GLY A 19 9.93 -1.10 -5.40
CA GLY A 19 8.94 -1.93 -6.08
C GLY A 19 8.90 -1.80 -7.61
N GLY A 20 9.88 -1.15 -8.24
CA GLY A 20 9.91 -0.91 -9.69
C GLY A 20 8.93 0.18 -10.14
N LEU A 21 8.63 1.13 -9.25
CA LEU A 21 7.84 2.30 -9.56
C LEU A 21 8.71 3.41 -10.16
N VAL A 22 8.22 4.07 -11.20
CA VAL A 22 8.91 5.20 -11.86
C VAL A 22 8.58 6.56 -11.24
N ARG A 23 7.66 6.57 -10.27
CA ARG A 23 7.20 7.76 -9.54
C ARG A 23 6.71 7.36 -8.16
N ASP A 24 6.82 8.31 -7.22
CA ASP A 24 6.22 8.18 -5.90
C ASP A 24 4.73 7.88 -6.04
N SER A 25 4.27 6.92 -5.25
CA SER A 25 2.93 6.38 -5.34
C SER A 25 2.38 6.09 -3.95
N ILE A 26 1.06 5.97 -3.85
CA ILE A 26 0.39 5.63 -2.61
C ILE A 26 -0.33 4.29 -2.82
N ALA A 27 -0.05 3.33 -1.94
CA ALA A 27 -0.85 2.11 -1.83
C ALA A 27 -2.11 2.40 -0.99
N LEU A 28 -3.28 2.04 -1.52
CA LEU A 28 -4.60 2.30 -0.94
C LEU A 28 -5.14 1.00 -0.34
N ALA A 29 -5.05 0.83 0.98
CA ALA A 29 -5.51 -0.39 1.64
C ALA A 29 -7.04 -0.59 1.52
N GLU A 30 -7.79 0.51 1.42
CA GLU A 30 -9.24 0.56 1.21
C GLU A 30 -9.69 0.07 -0.17
N GLN A 31 -8.75 -0.11 -1.12
CA GLN A 31 -9.02 -0.61 -2.48
C GLN A 31 -8.49 -2.03 -2.71
N VAL A 32 -8.36 -2.83 -1.64
CA VAL A 32 -7.94 -4.24 -1.74
C VAL A 32 -8.98 -5.08 -2.50
N ARG A 33 -8.50 -6.02 -3.33
CA ARG A 33 -9.35 -6.89 -4.14
C ARG A 33 -8.73 -8.27 -4.34
N VAL A 34 -9.56 -9.30 -4.37
CA VAL A 34 -9.16 -10.67 -4.75
C VAL A 34 -9.08 -10.76 -6.27
N LEU A 35 -7.97 -11.29 -6.80
CA LEU A 35 -7.73 -11.42 -8.24
C LEU A 35 -7.33 -12.86 -8.59
N PHE A 36 -7.80 -13.32 -9.75
CA PHE A 36 -7.29 -14.52 -10.40
C PHE A 36 -5.87 -14.30 -10.95
N LYS A 37 -5.06 -15.37 -11.02
CA LYS A 37 -3.62 -15.29 -11.39
C LYS A 37 -3.42 -14.81 -12.83
N GLU A 38 -4.35 -15.13 -13.71
CA GLU A 38 -4.35 -14.78 -15.13
C GLU A 38 -4.46 -13.26 -15.36
N ARG A 39 -4.88 -12.49 -14.34
CA ARG A 39 -4.90 -11.02 -14.40
C ARG A 39 -3.54 -10.37 -14.09
N LEU A 40 -2.55 -11.13 -13.62
CA LEU A 40 -1.22 -10.64 -13.34
C LEU A 40 -0.38 -10.66 -14.63
N LEU A 41 0.05 -9.50 -15.10
CA LEU A 41 0.79 -9.37 -16.36
C LEU A 41 2.29 -9.68 -16.20
N GLN A 42 2.96 -8.97 -15.31
CA GLN A 42 4.40 -9.09 -15.06
C GLN A 42 4.76 -8.69 -13.63
N GLN A 43 5.86 -9.23 -13.11
CA GLN A 43 6.43 -8.80 -11.84
C GLN A 43 7.15 -7.46 -12.03
N ARG A 44 6.71 -6.42 -11.31
CA ARG A 44 7.34 -5.09 -11.40
C ARG A 44 8.59 -4.94 -10.54
N GLY A 45 8.63 -5.61 -9.40
CA GLY A 45 9.70 -5.48 -8.42
C GLY A 45 9.28 -6.06 -7.07
N ARG A 46 9.96 -5.63 -6.00
CA ARG A 46 9.68 -6.03 -4.62
C ARG A 46 9.75 -4.79 -3.71
N LEU A 47 8.82 -4.70 -2.77
CA LEU A 47 8.86 -3.71 -1.69
C LEU A 47 9.77 -4.22 -0.57
N SER A 48 10.40 -3.29 0.15
CA SER A 48 11.15 -3.61 1.36
C SER A 48 10.23 -4.13 2.46
N GLU A 49 10.78 -4.95 3.36
CA GLU A 49 10.04 -5.45 4.53
C GLU A 49 9.54 -4.30 5.43
N ALA A 50 10.26 -3.17 5.45
CA ALA A 50 9.84 -1.99 6.19
C ALA A 50 8.58 -1.34 5.58
N THR A 51 8.52 -1.23 4.25
CA THR A 51 7.34 -0.72 3.55
C THR A 51 6.17 -1.70 3.64
N LEU A 52 6.42 -3.01 3.54
CA LEU A 52 5.40 -4.04 3.72
C LEU A 52 4.78 -3.99 5.12
N ARG A 53 5.56 -3.82 6.19
CA ARG A 53 5.02 -3.66 7.55
C ARG A 53 4.11 -2.43 7.72
N LYS A 54 4.39 -1.33 7.02
CA LYS A 54 3.51 -0.14 7.01
C LYS A 54 2.19 -0.46 6.29
N LEU A 55 2.28 -1.15 5.17
CA LEU A 55 1.12 -1.59 4.39
C LEU A 55 0.26 -2.60 5.17
N ASP A 56 0.88 -3.53 5.91
CA ASP A 56 0.18 -4.48 6.78
C ASP A 56 -0.65 -3.76 7.84
N ARG A 57 -0.08 -2.73 8.49
CA ARG A 57 -0.81 -1.90 9.44
C ARG A 57 -1.95 -1.14 8.77
N ALA A 58 -1.70 -0.52 7.61
CA ALA A 58 -2.74 0.18 6.85
C ALA A 58 -3.89 -0.77 6.45
N LEU A 59 -3.59 -2.03 6.08
CA LEU A 59 -4.57 -3.07 5.81
C LEU A 59 -5.34 -3.48 7.06
N ALA A 60 -4.66 -3.68 8.20
CA ALA A 60 -5.32 -4.02 9.46
C ALA A 60 -6.33 -2.94 9.86
N ILE A 61 -5.99 -1.67 9.65
CA ILE A 61 -6.87 -0.52 9.87
C ILE A 61 -8.04 -0.52 8.88
N ALA A 62 -7.76 -0.73 7.58
CA ALA A 62 -8.80 -0.75 6.54
C ALA A 62 -9.81 -1.89 6.71
N LEU A 63 -9.38 -2.98 7.33
CA LEU A 63 -10.17 -4.19 7.56
C LEU A 63 -10.66 -4.34 9.01
N ASP A 64 -10.47 -3.32 9.85
CA ASP A 64 -10.87 -3.31 11.27
C ASP A 64 -10.32 -4.51 12.09
N LEU A 65 -9.10 -4.96 11.76
CA LEU A 65 -8.40 -6.06 12.43
C LEU A 65 -7.60 -5.61 13.66
N GLU A 66 -7.25 -4.33 13.71
CA GLU A 66 -6.68 -3.68 14.88
C GLU A 66 -7.72 -2.73 15.47
N ARG A 67 -8.23 -3.05 16.65
CA ARG A 67 -9.16 -2.17 17.35
C ARG A 67 -8.42 -0.90 17.75
N TYR A 68 -8.83 0.23 17.19
CA TYR A 68 -8.40 1.54 17.65
C TYR A 68 -8.88 1.73 19.09
N VAL A 69 -7.95 1.70 20.04
CA VAL A 69 -8.19 2.32 21.35
C VAL A 69 -7.92 3.81 21.15
N LEU A 70 -8.99 4.59 21.14
CA LEU A 70 -8.95 6.06 21.13
C LEU A 70 -8.32 6.60 22.42
#